data_AF-A0A7H1DVZ7-F1
#
_entry.id   AF-A0A7H1DVZ7-F1
#
_cell.length_a   1.000
_cell.length_b   1.000
_cell.length_c   1.000
_cell.angle_alpha   90.00
_cell.angle_beta   90.00
_cell.angle_gamma   90.00
#
_symmetry.space_group_name_H-M   'P 1'
#
loop_
_entity.id
_entity.type
_entity.pdbx_description
1 polymer ?
#
loop_
_entity_poly.entity_id
_entity_poly.type
_entity_poly.pdbx_seq_one_letter_code
_entity_poly.pdbx_strand_id
1 'polypeptide(L)' 'MNLTIEIENKEDYDFIKQLLERLKGVKVLPQPYEMIEGVPAHIFEAIDKYGENLKDEDLISHDDFMKIIDDARCRLNTPK' A
#
# COMPACT_ATOMS: atom_id res chain seq x y z
N MET A 1 -30.98 2.80 2.70
CA MET A 1 -30.41 2.93 4.06
C MET A 1 -29.25 1.96 4.12
N ASN A 2 -28.05 2.43 4.47
CA ASN A 2 -26.87 1.57 4.52
C ASN A 2 -26.62 1.18 5.98
N LEU A 3 -26.31 -0.10 6.22
CA LEU A 3 -26.03 -0.65 7.54
C LEU A 3 -24.56 -1.07 7.59
N THR A 4 -23.85 -0.66 8.63
CA THR A 4 -22.47 -1.06 8.89
C THR A 4 -22.47 -2.09 10.02
N ILE A 5 -21.72 -3.17 9.84
CA ILE A 5 -21.54 -4.24 10.83
C ILE A 5 -20.06 -4.27 11.19
N GLU A 6 -19.74 -4.15 12.47
CA GLU A 6 -18.39 -4.30 12.99
C GLU A 6 -18.18 -5.75 13.47
N ILE A 7 -17.04 -6.32 13.12
CA ILE A 7 -16.65 -7.69 13.51
C ILE A 7 -15.38 -7.55 14.34
N GLU A 8 -15.49 -7.77 15.65
CA GLU A 8 -14.37 -7.60 16.59
C GLU A 8 -13.30 -8.68 16.43
N ASN A 9 -13.70 -9.91 16.06
CA ASN A 9 -12.79 -11.03 15.87
C ASN A 9 -12.52 -11.28 14.38
N LYS A 10 -11.26 -11.10 13.97
CA LYS A 10 -10.83 -11.29 12.57
C LYS A 10 -11.03 -12.72 12.08
N GLU A 11 -10.95 -13.72 12.97
CA GLU A 11 -11.13 -15.13 12.59
C GLU A 11 -12.55 -15.44 12.13
N ASP A 12 -13.55 -14.72 12.66
CA ASP A 12 -14.96 -14.91 12.31
C ASP A 12 -15.34 -14.20 11.00
N TYR A 13 -14.45 -13.35 10.46
CA TYR A 13 -14.72 -12.52 9.28
C TYR A 13 -15.13 -13.35 8.06
N ASP A 14 -14.40 -14.41 7.75
CA ASP A 14 -14.66 -15.23 6.56
C ASP A 14 -16.01 -15.95 6.67
N PHE A 15 -16.35 -16.46 7.86
CA PHE A 15 -17.63 -17.10 8.11
C PHE A 15 -18.79 -16.11 8.00
N ILE A 16 -18.68 -14.95 8.64
CA ILE A 16 -19.72 -13.91 8.63
C ILE A 16 -19.91 -13.35 7.22
N LYS A 17 -18.81 -13.12 6.48
CA LYS A 17 -18.85 -12.68 5.09
C LYS A 17 -19.65 -13.64 4.22
N GLN A 18 -19.36 -14.94 4.30
CA GLN A 18 -20.10 -15.96 3.53
C GLN A 18 -21.59 -16.01 3.89
N LEU A 19 -21.93 -15.80 5.16
CA LEU A 19 -23.32 -15.76 5.61
C LEU A 19 -24.07 -14.55 5.04
N LEU A 20 -23.43 -13.38 5.03
CA LEU A 20 -23.99 -12.15 4.49
C LEU A 20 -24.14 -12.20 2.96
N GLU A 21 -23.19 -12.78 2.24
CA GLU A 21 -23.25 -12.92 0.78
C GLU A 21 -24.38 -13.83 0.30
N ARG A 22 -24.88 -14.74 1.14
CA ARG A 22 -26.05 -15.59 0.82
C ARG A 22 -27.38 -14.84 0.88
N LEU A 23 -27.43 -13.68 1.51
CA LEU A 23 -28.65 -12.88 1.62
C LEU A 23 -28.89 -12.11 0.31
N LYS A 24 -30.11 -12.22 -0.23
CA LYS A 24 -30.50 -11.46 -1.43
C LYS A 24 -30.43 -9.96 -1.14
N GLY A 25 -29.69 -9.24 -1.98
CA GLY A 25 -29.58 -7.77 -1.92
C GLY A 25 -28.50 -7.25 -0.96
N VAL A 26 -27.71 -8.13 -0.35
CA VAL A 26 -26.54 -7.74 0.44
C VAL A 26 -25.31 -7.73 -0.45
N LYS A 27 -24.54 -6.63 -0.39
CA LYS A 27 -23.24 -6.50 -1.07
C LYS A 27 -22.21 -6.14 -0.01
N VAL A 28 -21.24 -7.02 0.21
CA VAL A 28 -20.08 -6.72 1.05
C VAL A 28 -19.21 -5.73 0.28
N LEU A 29 -19.02 -4.54 0.84
CA LEU A 29 -18.11 -3.56 0.28
C LEU A 29 -16.68 -3.94 0.70
N PRO A 30 -15.69 -3.81 -0.20
CA PRO A 30 -14.30 -3.95 0.20
C PRO A 30 -14.02 -2.94 1.31
N GLN A 31 -13.40 -3.40 2.39
CA GLN A 31 -12.98 -2.49 3.45
C GLN A 31 -12.04 -1.43 2.84
N PRO A 32 -12.15 -0.17 3.29
CA PRO A 32 -11.13 0.81 2.96
C PRO A 32 -9.78 0.25 3.40
N TYR A 33 -8.80 0.28 2.50
CA TYR A 33 -7.44 -0.16 2.82
C TYR A 33 -6.97 0.56 4.07
N GLU A 34 -6.29 -0.17 4.96
CA GLU A 34 -5.58 0.46 6.07
C GLU A 34 -4.56 1.43 5.47
N MET A 35 -4.63 2.71 5.85
CA MET A 35 -3.77 3.76 5.30
C MET A 35 -2.65 4.01 6.31
N ILE A 36 -1.40 3.81 5.90
CA ILE A 36 -0.20 4.15 6.66
C ILE A 36 0.41 5.39 6.00
N GLU A 37 0.52 6.48 6.75
CA GLU A 37 1.08 7.76 6.26
C GLU A 37 0.42 8.29 4.96
N GLY A 38 -0.87 8.02 4.77
CA GLY A 38 -1.62 8.44 3.58
C GLY A 38 -1.46 7.52 2.36
N VAL A 39 -0.78 6.38 2.51
CA VAL A 39 -0.59 5.35 1.48
C VAL A 39 -1.23 4.03 1.93
N PRO A 40 -1.93 3.28 1.06
CA PRO A 40 -2.48 1.98 1.44
C PRO A 40 -1.40 1.00 1.91
N ALA A 41 -1.64 0.29 3.01
CA ALA A 41 -0.68 -0.62 3.65
C ALA A 41 -0.11 -1.69 2.70
N HIS A 42 -0.94 -2.23 1.80
CA HIS A 42 -0.52 -3.23 0.80
C HIS A 42 0.56 -2.72 -0.18
N ILE A 43 0.71 -1.40 -0.32
CA ILE A 43 1.78 -0.81 -1.14
C ILE A 43 3.13 -0.98 -0.47
N PHE A 44 3.21 -0.85 0.86
CA PHE A 44 4.45 -1.09 1.60
C PHE A 44 4.87 -2.55 1.50
N GLU A 45 3.92 -3.48 1.64
CA GLU A 45 4.18 -4.92 1.44
C GLU A 45 4.71 -5.22 0.03
N ALA A 46 4.20 -4.53 -0.99
CA ALA A 46 4.66 -4.68 -2.37
C ALA A 46 6.07 -4.11 -2.58
N ILE A 47 6.41 -2.99 -1.92
CA ILE A 47 7.74 -2.38 -1.97
C ILE A 47 8.77 -3.29 -1.29
N ASP A 48 8.46 -3.82 -0.11
CA ASP A 48 9.35 -4.73 0.62
C ASP A 48 9.64 -5.99 -0.22
N LYS A 49 8.58 -6.59 -0.76
CA LYS A 49 8.71 -7.75 -1.64
C LYS A 49 9.52 -7.44 -2.91
N TYR A 50 9.38 -6.24 -3.46
CA TYR A 50 10.21 -5.81 -4.59
C TYR A 50 11.68 -5.69 -4.18
N GLY A 51 11.95 -5.07 -3.02
CA GLY A 51 13.29 -4.92 -2.46
C GLY A 51 14.02 -6.25 -2.23
N GLU A 52 13.31 -7.27 -1.75
CA GLU A 52 13.86 -8.63 -1.57
C GLU A 52 14.34 -9.28 -2.87
N ASN A 53 13.80 -8.87 -4.02
CA ASN A 53 14.14 -9.44 -5.33
C ASN A 53 15.19 -8.63 -6.09
N LEU A 54 15.68 -7.53 -5.53
CA LEU A 54 16.72 -6.71 -6.14
C LEU A 54 18.05 -7.46 -6.14
N LYS A 55 18.75 -7.39 -7.26
CA LYS A 55 20.13 -7.86 -7.40
C LYS A 55 21.08 -6.68 -7.33
N ASP A 56 22.36 -6.96 -7.07
CA ASP A 56 23.40 -5.92 -7.07
C ASP A 56 23.45 -5.13 -8.39
N GLU A 57 23.10 -5.76 -9.51
CA GLU A 57 23.01 -5.14 -10.84
C GLU A 57 21.86 -4.12 -10.96
N ASP A 58 20.82 -4.26 -10.15
CA ASP A 58 19.66 -3.36 -10.11
C ASP A 58 19.90 -2.15 -9.18
N LEU A 59 20.97 -2.20 -8.38
CA LEU A 59 21.34 -1.14 -7.43
C LEU A 59 22.28 -0.13 -8.10
N ILE A 60 22.12 1.14 -7.73
CA ILE A 60 23.07 2.19 -8.10
C ILE A 60 24.19 2.27 -7.06
N SER A 61 25.37 2.73 -7.48
CA SER A 61 26.46 2.99 -6.55
C SER A 61 26.14 4.18 -5.63
N HIS A 62 26.83 4.26 -4.49
CA HIS A 62 26.71 5.41 -3.60
C HIS A 62 27.06 6.73 -4.30
N ASP A 63 28.10 6.72 -5.14
CA ASP A 63 28.55 7.90 -5.87
C ASP A 63 27.51 8.34 -6.91
N ASP A 64 26.89 7.39 -7.61
CA ASP A 64 25.80 7.68 -8.55
C ASP A 64 24.57 8.23 -7.83
N PHE A 65 24.23 7.67 -6.66
CA PHE A 65 23.17 8.19 -5.82
C PHE A 65 23.44 9.64 -5.40
N MET A 66 24.65 9.94 -4.90
CA MET A 66 25.03 11.29 -4.51
C MET A 66 24.99 12.26 -5.69
N LYS A 67 25.42 11.83 -6.87
CA LYS A 67 25.34 12.64 -8.09
C LYS A 67 23.90 12.97 -8.47
N ILE A 68 22.97 12.03 -8.36
CA ILE A 68 21.54 12.26 -8.60
C ILE A 68 20.99 13.29 -7.60
N ILE A 69 21.36 13.19 -6.32
CA ILE A 69 20.95 14.15 -5.29
C ILE A 69 21.48 15.56 -5.59
N ASP A 70 22.76 15.67 -5.95
CA ASP A 70 23.37 16.94 -6.30
C ASP A 70 22.73 17.58 -7.54
N ASP A 71 22.46 16.80 -8.58
CA ASP A 71 21.75 17.26 -9.78
C ASP A 71 20.34 17.74 -9.44
N ALA A 72 19.59 17.00 -8.60
CA ALA A 72 18.26 17.39 -8.16
C ALA A 72 18.28 18.70 -7.36
N ARG A 73 19.26 18.84 -6.45
CA ARG A 73 19.46 20.06 -5.66
C ARG A 73 19.79 21.25 -6.56
N CYS A 74 20.66 21.07 -7.56
CA CYS A 74 20.99 22.11 -8.53
C CYS A 74 19.75 22.56 -9.31
N ARG A 75 18.88 21.63 -9.75
CA ARG A 75 17.62 21.96 -10.44
C ARG A 75 16.63 22.73 -9.58
N LEU A 76 16.53 22.40 -8.30
CA LEU A 76 15.67 23.11 -7.36
C LEU A 76 16.17 24.53 -7.05
N ASN A 77 17.49 24.70 -7.03
CA ASN A 77 18.14 25.99 -6.79
C ASN A 77 18.35 26.83 -8.06
N THR A 78 17.96 26.33 -9.24
CA THR A 78 18.02 27.12 -10.47
C THR A 78 16.86 28.12 -10.47
N PRO A 79 17.11 29.44 -10.57
CA PRO A 79 16.02 30.38 -10.75
C PRO A 79 15.28 30.06 -12.06
N LYS A 80 13.95 30.00 -12.00
CA LYS A 80 13.09 29.87 -13.19
C LYS A 80 13.18 31.09 -14.08
#